data_AF-A0A363SFH3-F1
#
_entry.id   AF-A0A363SFH3-F1
#
_cell.length_a   1.000
_cell.length_b   1.000
_cell.length_c   1.000
_cell.angle_alpha   90.00
_cell.angle_beta   90.00
_cell.angle_gamma   90.00
#
_symmetry.space_group_name_H-M   'P 1'
#
loop_
_entity.id
_entity.type
_entity.pdbx_description
1 polymer ?
#
loop_
_entity_poly.entity_id
_entity_poly.type
_entity_poly.pdbx_seq_one_letter_code
_entity_poly.pdbx_strand_id
1 'polypeptide(L)'
;MWCAAAGALAAPADVKREELKDLQGRIQSLQQDIAKAEESRADAAEELREAEQAISEANRKLRELGSERAQVQATLASLDAQSQKLSSRISTQQTQLGRLFTRQYYAGETDALSHLLSGSDPNQLARDAHYLSLLSRAKAGLIRNLGEILDEKKRLAGLAREKSEELAEIEKSQQRERAGLVEQQKKRQAVLARLSDRIKAQRREVSKLKRDEKRLAKLIEGLGRIVAKPKRAPQAKGPALRNERTPDASLAGDDFARLKGRLSLPARGELANRFGTPRQEGGTTWKGVFIRAANGTEVKAIAPGRIVFADWLRGFGNLAIVDHGDGYLSVYGNNESLYKAVGQPVKAGEAIASVGNSGGNPETGLYFELRHLGQPLDPLKWVILR
;
A
#
# COMPACT_ATOMS: atom_id res chain seq x y z
N MET A 1 -25.79 -73.05 -59.90
CA MET A 1 -26.74 -72.48 -58.91
C MET A 1 -25.94 -71.97 -57.73
N TRP A 2 -26.37 -70.85 -57.16
CA TRP A 2 -25.70 -69.95 -56.22
C TRP A 2 -24.85 -70.54 -55.07
N CYS A 3 -23.70 -69.91 -54.82
CA CYS A 3 -23.09 -69.81 -53.49
C CYS A 3 -23.32 -68.38 -52.97
N ALA A 4 -24.20 -68.23 -51.98
CA ALA A 4 -24.43 -66.97 -51.27
C ALA A 4 -23.46 -66.86 -50.09
N ALA A 5 -22.61 -65.83 -50.11
CA ALA A 5 -21.76 -65.46 -48.99
C ALA A 5 -22.64 -64.76 -47.92
N ALA A 6 -22.79 -65.40 -46.76
CA ALA A 6 -23.43 -64.81 -45.59
C ALA A 6 -22.48 -63.78 -44.96
N GLY A 7 -22.66 -62.51 -45.32
CA GLY A 7 -22.10 -61.39 -44.58
C GLY A 7 -22.89 -61.20 -43.28
N ALA A 8 -22.24 -61.44 -42.14
CA ALA A 8 -22.78 -61.14 -40.83
C ALA A 8 -22.92 -59.62 -40.68
N LEU A 9 -24.15 -59.10 -40.78
CA LEU A 9 -24.48 -57.74 -40.33
C LEU A 9 -24.49 -57.73 -38.80
N ALA A 10 -23.48 -57.10 -38.19
CA ALA A 10 -23.51 -56.76 -36.78
C ALA A 10 -24.73 -55.87 -36.49
N ALA A 11 -25.51 -56.23 -35.47
CA ALA A 11 -26.77 -55.58 -35.15
C ALA A 11 -26.55 -54.15 -34.58
N PRO A 12 -27.43 -53.19 -34.88
CA PRO A 12 -27.33 -51.78 -34.44
C PRO A 12 -27.41 -51.57 -32.91
N ALA A 13 -27.66 -52.61 -32.12
CA ALA A 13 -27.69 -52.56 -30.66
C ALA A 13 -26.29 -52.70 -30.02
N ASP A 14 -25.36 -53.41 -30.67
CA ASP A 14 -24.00 -53.62 -30.15
C ASP A 14 -23.12 -52.38 -30.38
N VAL A 15 -23.31 -51.69 -31.51
CA VAL A 15 -22.67 -50.39 -31.81
C VAL A 15 -23.08 -49.33 -30.78
N LYS A 16 -24.36 -49.29 -30.40
CA LYS A 16 -24.87 -48.36 -29.37
C LYS A 16 -24.33 -48.65 -27.96
N ARG A 17 -24.02 -49.91 -27.63
CA ARG A 17 -23.43 -50.29 -26.34
C ARG A 17 -21.94 -49.92 -26.27
N GLU A 18 -21.19 -50.05 -27.36
CA GLU A 18 -19.81 -49.57 -27.43
C GLU A 18 -19.73 -48.04 -27.33
N GLU A 19 -20.57 -47.31 -28.07
CA GLU A 19 -20.61 -45.84 -28.01
C GLU A 19 -20.95 -45.33 -26.59
N LEU A 20 -21.82 -46.03 -25.87
CA LEU A 20 -22.21 -45.67 -24.51
C LEU A 20 -21.09 -45.98 -23.50
N LYS A 21 -20.34 -47.06 -23.71
CA LYS A 21 -19.15 -47.40 -22.91
C LYS A 21 -18.00 -46.40 -23.15
N ASP A 22 -17.77 -45.99 -24.41
CA ASP A 22 -16.80 -44.94 -24.76
C ASP A 22 -17.20 -43.58 -24.17
N LEU A 23 -18.50 -43.24 -24.21
CA LEU A 23 -19.03 -42.04 -23.58
C LEU A 23 -18.84 -42.05 -22.05
N GLN A 24 -19.11 -43.16 -21.37
CA GLN A 24 -18.90 -43.31 -19.93
C GLN A 24 -17.41 -43.19 -19.57
N GLY A 25 -16.52 -43.80 -20.36
CA GLY A 25 -15.06 -43.65 -20.19
C GLY A 25 -14.60 -42.20 -20.33
N ARG A 26 -15.15 -41.46 -21.31
CA ARG A 26 -14.87 -40.02 -21.50
C ARG A 26 -15.42 -39.15 -20.38
N ILE A 27 -16.60 -39.47 -19.83
CA ILE A 27 -17.15 -38.76 -18.67
C ILE A 27 -16.25 -38.97 -17.45
N GLN A 28 -15.79 -40.19 -17.22
CA GLN A 28 -14.92 -40.51 -16.10
C GLN A 28 -13.55 -39.82 -16.23
N SER A 29 -12.96 -39.81 -17.43
CA SER A 29 -11.70 -39.08 -17.67
C SER A 29 -11.88 -37.57 -17.49
N LEU A 30 -12.99 -37.01 -17.98
CA LEU A 30 -13.32 -35.59 -17.79
C LEU A 30 -13.52 -35.25 -16.31
N GLN A 31 -14.19 -36.09 -15.53
CA GLN A 31 -14.35 -35.90 -14.08
C GLN A 31 -13.00 -35.90 -13.37
N GLN A 32 -12.09 -36.81 -13.75
CA GLN A 32 -10.75 -36.87 -13.18
C GLN A 32 -9.89 -35.66 -13.58
N ASP A 33 -10.02 -35.18 -14.82
CA ASP A 33 -9.34 -33.97 -15.30
C ASP A 33 -9.88 -32.70 -14.62
N ILE A 34 -11.19 -32.63 -14.36
CA ILE A 34 -11.81 -31.57 -13.57
C ILE A 34 -11.25 -31.58 -12.15
N ALA A 35 -11.21 -32.73 -11.47
CA ALA A 35 -10.68 -32.84 -10.11
C ALA A 35 -9.20 -32.37 -10.03
N LYS A 36 -8.34 -32.84 -10.95
CA LYS A 36 -6.94 -32.39 -11.03
C LYS A 36 -6.81 -30.89 -11.35
N ALA A 37 -7.73 -30.35 -12.16
CA ALA A 37 -7.77 -28.93 -12.46
C ALA A 37 -8.25 -28.09 -11.27
N GLU A 38 -9.14 -28.61 -10.43
CA GLU A 38 -9.60 -27.97 -9.21
C GLU A 38 -8.51 -27.94 -8.14
N GLU A 39 -7.79 -29.05 -7.94
CA GLU A 39 -6.64 -29.16 -7.04
C GLU A 39 -5.54 -28.16 -7.44
N SER A 40 -5.06 -28.22 -8.69
CA SER A 40 -4.04 -27.28 -9.17
C SER A 40 -4.49 -25.80 -9.14
N ARG A 41 -5.80 -25.53 -9.22
CA ARG A 41 -6.35 -24.18 -9.04
C ARG A 41 -6.37 -23.75 -7.58
N ALA A 42 -6.56 -24.68 -6.65
CA ALA A 42 -6.47 -24.42 -5.21
C ALA A 42 -5.03 -24.09 -4.83
N ASP A 43 -4.06 -24.89 -5.26
CA ASP A 43 -2.63 -24.67 -5.00
C ASP A 43 -2.17 -23.31 -5.55
N ALA A 44 -2.49 -23.02 -6.81
CA ALA A 44 -2.13 -21.74 -7.42
C ALA A 44 -2.86 -20.54 -6.78
N ALA A 45 -4.04 -20.74 -6.19
CA ALA A 45 -4.73 -19.70 -5.45
C ALA A 45 -4.08 -19.44 -4.08
N GLU A 46 -3.56 -20.48 -3.44
CA GLU A 46 -2.82 -20.36 -2.18
C GLU A 46 -1.46 -19.72 -2.40
N GLU A 47 -0.69 -20.15 -3.41
CA GLU A 47 0.58 -19.51 -3.79
C GLU A 47 0.38 -18.01 -4.12
N LEU A 48 -0.72 -17.67 -4.80
CA LEU A 48 -1.07 -16.28 -5.09
C LEU A 48 -1.41 -15.50 -3.82
N ARG A 49 -2.18 -16.10 -2.91
CA ARG A 49 -2.54 -15.50 -1.61
C ARG A 49 -1.29 -15.19 -0.80
N GLU A 50 -0.41 -16.17 -0.63
CA GLU A 50 0.85 -16.01 0.12
C GLU A 50 1.72 -14.90 -0.48
N ALA A 51 1.89 -14.88 -1.82
CA ALA A 51 2.68 -13.85 -2.48
C ALA A 51 2.05 -12.45 -2.32
N GLU A 52 0.72 -12.32 -2.46
CA GLU A 52 0.02 -11.03 -2.33
C GLU A 52 -0.04 -10.52 -0.88
N GLN A 53 -0.13 -11.42 0.11
CA GLN A 53 0.00 -11.06 1.52
C GLN A 53 1.42 -10.58 1.84
N ALA A 54 2.45 -11.32 1.40
CA ALA A 54 3.84 -10.92 1.60
C ALA A 54 4.17 -9.57 0.93
N ILE A 55 3.63 -9.29 -0.25
CA ILE A 55 3.74 -7.99 -0.92
C ILE A 55 3.08 -6.89 -0.09
N SER A 56 1.87 -7.14 0.43
CA SER A 56 1.14 -6.18 1.28
C SER A 56 1.92 -5.85 2.55
N GLU A 57 2.46 -6.86 3.23
CA GLU A 57 3.27 -6.69 4.44
C GLU A 57 4.56 -5.93 4.16
N ALA A 58 5.30 -6.29 3.12
CA ALA A 58 6.53 -5.61 2.71
C ALA A 58 6.27 -4.13 2.40
N ASN A 59 5.20 -3.80 1.67
CA ASN A 59 4.83 -2.42 1.39
C ASN A 59 4.42 -1.65 2.66
N ARG A 60 3.71 -2.29 3.60
CA ARG A 60 3.40 -1.68 4.90
C ARG A 60 4.69 -1.35 5.66
N LYS A 61 5.63 -2.30 5.72
CA LYS A 61 6.92 -2.13 6.38
C LYS A 61 7.77 -1.04 5.74
N LEU A 62 7.80 -0.96 4.42
CA LEU A 62 8.48 0.11 3.68
C LEU A 62 7.91 1.49 3.97
N ARG A 63 6.60 1.60 4.20
CA ARG A 63 5.95 2.86 4.60
C ARG A 63 6.32 3.27 6.01
N GLU A 64 6.30 2.32 6.95
CA GLU A 64 6.72 2.52 8.34
C GLU A 64 8.19 3.00 8.40
N LEU A 65 9.11 2.26 7.76
CA LEU A 65 10.54 2.63 7.65
C LEU A 65 10.72 4.00 6.96
N GLY A 66 9.90 4.32 5.97
CA GLY A 66 9.92 5.63 5.32
C GLY A 66 9.58 6.78 6.26
N SER A 67 8.61 6.57 7.16
CA SER A 67 8.21 7.54 8.18
C SER A 67 9.29 7.69 9.26
N GLU A 68 9.84 6.58 9.74
CA GLU A 68 10.95 6.56 10.71
C GLU A 68 12.16 7.31 10.16
N ARG A 69 12.55 7.01 8.91
CA ARG A 69 13.64 7.70 8.20
C ARG A 69 13.45 9.21 8.16
N ALA A 70 12.24 9.66 7.81
CA ALA A 70 11.93 11.10 7.74
C ALA A 70 12.06 11.78 9.11
N GLN A 71 11.63 11.12 10.19
CA GLN A 71 11.74 11.63 11.55
C GLN A 71 13.20 11.74 12.01
N VAL A 72 14.02 10.72 11.72
CA VAL A 72 15.46 10.72 12.05
C VAL A 72 16.19 11.81 11.26
N GLN A 73 15.89 11.98 9.97
CA GLN A 73 16.45 13.04 9.14
C GLN A 73 16.09 14.44 9.65
N ALA A 74 14.84 14.66 10.07
CA ALA A 74 14.42 15.93 10.68
C ALA A 74 15.17 16.21 11.99
N THR A 75 15.42 15.16 12.79
CA THR A 75 16.20 15.26 14.04
C THR A 75 17.65 15.64 13.74
N LEU A 76 18.30 14.98 12.78
CA LEU A 76 19.66 15.31 12.34
C LEU A 76 19.78 16.76 11.85
N ALA A 77 18.81 17.23 11.06
CA ALA A 77 18.78 18.61 10.60
C ALA A 77 18.67 19.61 11.76
N SER A 78 17.87 19.29 12.79
CA SER A 78 17.77 20.11 14.00
C SER A 78 19.08 20.12 14.80
N LEU A 79 19.74 18.97 14.95
CA LEU A 79 21.03 18.86 15.65
C LEU A 79 22.13 19.65 14.93
N ASP A 80 22.16 19.60 13.60
CA ASP A 80 23.12 20.37 12.80
C ASP A 80 22.90 21.88 12.98
N ALA A 81 21.65 22.35 12.89
CA ALA A 81 21.33 23.76 13.12
C ALA A 81 21.75 24.24 14.52
N GLN A 82 21.56 23.40 15.55
CA GLN A 82 22.03 23.69 16.92
C GLN A 82 23.57 23.73 16.99
N SER A 83 24.26 22.77 16.37
CA SER A 83 25.72 22.71 16.31
C SER A 83 26.32 23.95 15.62
N GLN A 84 25.71 24.42 14.53
CA GLN A 84 26.12 25.65 13.84
C GLN A 84 25.97 26.89 14.73
N LYS A 85 24.84 26.99 15.46
CA LYS A 85 24.59 28.08 16.42
C LYS A 85 25.60 28.08 17.57
N LEU A 86 25.98 26.91 18.09
CA LEU A 86 27.03 26.83 19.11
C LEU A 86 28.40 27.18 18.53
N SER A 87 28.68 26.78 17.29
CA SER A 87 29.95 27.10 16.62
C SER A 87 30.15 28.60 16.43
N SER A 88 29.10 29.34 16.06
CA SER A 88 29.18 30.80 15.96
C SER A 88 29.36 31.48 17.32
N ARG A 89 28.71 30.96 18.38
CA ARG A 89 28.91 31.42 19.76
C ARG A 89 30.34 31.19 20.25
N ILE A 90 30.89 29.99 20.00
CA ILE A 90 32.28 29.64 20.33
C ILE A 90 33.23 30.62 19.66
N SER A 91 33.08 30.83 18.35
CA SER A 91 33.94 31.76 17.59
C SER A 91 33.88 33.19 18.14
N THR A 92 32.67 33.66 18.50
CA THR A 92 32.47 34.98 19.10
C THR A 92 33.17 35.09 20.46
N GLN A 93 32.98 34.11 21.34
CA GLN A 93 33.61 34.09 22.67
C GLN A 93 35.13 33.97 22.60
N GLN A 94 35.65 33.12 21.70
CA GLN A 94 37.10 33.00 21.47
C GLN A 94 37.70 34.31 20.98
N THR A 95 37.01 35.04 20.10
CA THR A 95 37.47 36.35 19.64
C THR A 95 37.49 37.38 20.77
N GLN A 96 36.46 37.40 21.62
CA GLN A 96 36.39 38.29 22.79
C GLN A 96 37.49 37.99 23.81
N LEU A 97 37.67 36.71 24.18
CA LEU A 97 38.73 36.27 25.08
C LEU A 97 40.12 36.56 24.50
N GLY A 98 40.32 36.30 23.21
CA GLY A 98 41.55 36.63 22.50
C GLY A 98 41.91 38.11 22.62
N ARG A 99 40.96 39.02 22.35
CA ARG A 99 41.18 40.46 22.52
C ARG A 99 41.52 40.84 23.96
N LEU A 100 40.89 40.21 24.96
CA LEU A 100 41.18 40.46 26.37
C LEU A 100 42.59 39.98 26.76
N PHE A 101 43.00 38.80 26.31
CA PHE A 101 44.33 38.25 26.55
C PHE A 101 45.42 39.06 25.83
N THR A 102 45.18 39.48 24.59
CA THR A 102 46.10 40.35 23.83
C THR A 102 46.35 41.67 24.55
N ARG A 103 45.29 42.32 25.07
CA ARG A 103 45.44 43.56 25.85
C ARG A 103 46.22 43.33 27.15
N GLN A 104 45.94 42.25 27.86
CA GLN A 104 46.68 41.90 29.08
C GLN A 104 48.16 41.62 28.81
N TYR A 105 48.46 40.92 27.72
CA TYR A 105 49.83 40.62 27.30
C TYR A 105 50.61 41.91 26.97
N TYR A 106 50.05 42.78 26.13
CA TYR A 106 50.73 44.04 25.75
C TYR A 106 50.79 45.09 26.86
N ALA A 107 49.83 45.10 27.79
CA ALA A 107 49.88 45.96 28.97
C ALA A 107 50.92 45.48 30.01
N GLY A 108 51.39 44.23 29.91
CA GLY A 108 52.30 43.61 30.87
C GLY A 108 51.58 43.14 32.14
N GLU A 109 51.75 41.87 32.51
CA GLU A 109 51.17 41.32 33.76
C GLU A 109 51.65 42.05 35.02
N THR A 110 52.80 42.71 34.91
CA THR A 110 53.44 43.46 35.97
C THR A 110 52.70 44.73 36.36
N ASP A 111 51.84 45.31 35.53
CA ASP A 111 51.29 46.66 35.77
C ASP A 111 50.25 46.68 36.91
N ALA A 112 49.34 45.69 36.96
CA ALA A 112 48.33 45.64 38.01
C ALA A 112 48.92 45.35 39.40
N LEU A 113 49.91 44.44 39.47
CA LEU A 113 50.60 44.10 40.71
C LEU A 113 51.61 45.19 41.10
N SER A 114 52.31 45.81 40.14
CA SER A 114 53.22 46.92 40.42
C SER A 114 52.45 48.13 40.97
N HIS A 115 51.29 48.48 40.40
CA HIS A 115 50.43 49.54 40.93
C HIS A 115 49.94 49.24 42.36
N LEU A 116 49.52 48.00 42.64
CA LEU A 116 49.16 47.55 43.99
C LEU A 116 50.33 47.61 44.98
N LEU A 117 51.56 47.34 44.53
CA LEU A 117 52.77 47.30 45.37
C LEU A 117 53.49 48.66 45.47
N SER A 118 53.13 49.64 44.64
CA SER A 118 53.78 50.96 44.54
C SER A 118 53.56 51.90 45.73
N GLY A 119 52.75 51.53 46.73
CA GLY A 119 52.62 52.29 47.98
C GLY A 119 51.74 53.56 47.90
N SER A 120 50.68 53.55 47.10
CA SER A 120 49.72 54.65 46.94
C SER A 120 48.64 54.71 48.06
N ASP A 121 47.68 55.64 47.97
CA ASP A 121 46.57 55.83 48.94
C ASP A 121 45.85 54.49 49.28
N PRO A 122 45.80 54.10 50.57
CA PRO A 122 45.15 52.86 51.01
C PRO A 122 43.70 52.69 50.54
N ASN A 123 42.95 53.79 50.43
CA ASN A 123 41.55 53.73 49.98
C ASN A 123 41.45 53.46 48.47
N GLN A 124 42.38 54.01 47.69
CA GLN A 124 42.46 53.76 46.25
C GLN A 124 42.89 52.32 45.97
N LEU A 125 43.90 51.83 46.70
CA LEU A 125 44.34 50.43 46.63
C LEU A 125 43.20 49.43 46.92
N ALA A 126 42.38 49.70 47.95
CA ALA A 126 41.24 48.85 48.27
C ALA A 126 40.18 48.81 47.14
N ARG A 127 39.92 49.95 46.48
CA ARG A 127 39.02 50.02 45.31
C ARG A 127 39.58 49.28 44.11
N ASP A 128 40.86 49.48 43.81
CA ASP A 128 41.52 48.85 42.66
C ASP A 128 41.61 47.33 42.83
N ALA A 129 41.94 46.85 44.04
CA ALA A 129 41.89 45.44 44.38
C ALA A 129 40.47 44.85 44.21
N HIS A 130 39.43 45.58 44.63
CA HIS A 130 38.04 45.16 44.44
C HIS A 130 37.68 45.05 42.96
N TYR A 131 38.04 46.03 42.13
CA TYR A 131 37.77 46.01 40.69
C TYR A 131 38.52 44.89 39.96
N LEU A 132 39.78 44.64 40.32
CA LEU A 132 40.55 43.51 39.79
C LEU A 132 39.90 42.16 40.15
N SER A 133 39.37 42.02 41.36
CA SER A 133 38.61 40.84 41.77
C SER A 133 37.34 40.65 40.95
N LEU A 134 36.56 41.71 40.70
CA LEU A 134 35.37 41.65 39.84
C LEU A 134 35.73 41.26 38.41
N LEU A 135 36.78 41.86 37.84
CA LEU A 135 37.25 41.56 36.50
C LEU A 135 37.74 40.11 36.38
N SER A 136 38.49 39.62 37.37
CA SER A 136 39.00 38.25 37.39
C SER A 136 37.86 37.23 37.48
N ARG A 137 36.85 37.50 38.30
CA ARG A 137 35.62 36.69 38.37
C ARG A 137 34.85 36.69 37.06
N ALA A 138 34.73 37.84 36.39
CA ALA A 138 34.07 37.95 35.09
C ALA A 138 34.83 37.14 34.01
N LYS A 139 36.16 37.24 33.95
CA LYS A 139 37.00 36.45 33.04
C LYS A 139 36.86 34.95 33.29
N ALA A 140 36.93 34.52 34.54
CA ALA A 140 36.70 33.12 34.91
C ALA A 140 35.29 32.64 34.54
N GLY A 141 34.28 33.51 34.63
CA GLY A 141 32.92 33.26 34.13
C GLY A 141 32.87 32.99 32.63
N LEU A 142 33.55 33.81 31.82
CA LEU A 142 33.61 33.63 30.36
C LEU A 142 34.28 32.31 29.98
N ILE A 143 35.39 31.95 30.64
CA ILE A 143 36.10 30.68 30.38
C ILE A 143 35.22 29.49 30.73
N ARG A 144 34.54 29.52 31.88
CA ARG A 144 33.61 28.45 32.28
C ARG A 144 32.46 28.29 31.29
N ASN A 145 31.84 29.39 30.87
CA ASN A 145 30.76 29.37 29.89
C ASN A 145 31.22 28.80 28.53
N LEU A 146 32.43 29.17 28.08
CA LEU A 146 33.00 28.58 26.87
C LEU A 146 33.20 27.07 27.01
N GLY A 147 33.69 26.61 28.18
CA GLY A 147 33.79 25.19 28.51
C GLY A 147 32.45 24.47 28.40
N GLU A 148 31.40 25.02 29.02
CA GLU A 148 30.04 24.48 28.95
C GLU A 148 29.51 24.39 27.51
N ILE A 149 29.76 25.41 26.68
CA ILE A 149 29.34 25.40 25.27
C ILE A 149 30.10 24.35 24.46
N LEU A 150 31.40 24.14 24.74
CA LEU A 150 32.20 23.11 24.08
C LEU A 150 31.73 21.69 24.45
N ASP A 151 31.43 21.47 25.72
CA ASP A 151 30.88 20.20 26.20
C ASP A 151 29.51 19.90 25.58
N GLU A 152 28.64 20.91 25.50
CA GLU A 152 27.34 20.77 24.84
C GLU A 152 27.51 20.46 23.35
N LYS A 153 28.45 21.11 22.65
CA LYS A 153 28.75 20.82 21.24
C LYS A 153 29.24 19.38 21.06
N LYS A 154 30.09 18.88 21.98
CA LYS A 154 30.56 17.47 21.96
C LYS A 154 29.40 16.50 22.18
N ARG A 155 28.48 16.82 23.09
CA ARG A 155 27.26 16.02 23.34
C ARG A 155 26.37 15.95 22.10
N LEU A 156 26.13 17.08 21.44
CA LEU A 156 25.36 17.11 20.18
C LEU A 156 26.02 16.30 19.07
N ALA A 157 27.35 16.33 18.96
CA ALA A 157 28.08 15.51 17.99
C ALA A 157 27.92 14.01 18.26
N GLY A 158 27.91 13.59 19.53
CA GLY A 158 27.62 12.21 19.93
C GLY A 158 26.21 11.77 19.52
N LEU A 159 25.20 12.59 19.81
CA LEU A 159 23.81 12.32 19.41
C LEU A 159 23.63 12.29 17.88
N ALA A 160 24.29 13.19 17.14
CA ALA A 160 24.22 13.21 15.69
C ALA A 160 24.85 11.94 15.09
N ARG A 161 25.93 11.43 15.68
CA ARG A 161 26.54 10.17 15.27
C ARG A 161 25.60 8.99 15.51
N GLU A 162 25.01 8.90 16.70
CA GLU A 162 24.02 7.86 17.05
C GLU A 162 22.84 7.86 16.06
N LYS A 163 22.27 9.04 15.78
CA LYS A 163 21.17 9.17 14.81
C LYS A 163 21.58 8.87 13.36
N SER A 164 22.83 9.12 13.00
CA SER A 164 23.36 8.74 11.68
C SER A 164 23.53 7.22 11.54
N GLU A 165 23.94 6.54 12.61
CA GLU A 165 24.02 5.08 12.66
C GLU A 165 22.63 4.44 12.61
N GLU A 166 21.65 5.00 13.34
CA GLU A 166 20.24 4.61 13.26
C GLU A 166 19.68 4.77 11.83
N LEU A 167 19.97 5.90 11.18
CA LEU A 167 19.56 6.15 9.80
C LEU A 167 20.13 5.10 8.82
N ALA A 168 21.40 4.73 8.98
CA ALA A 168 22.05 3.74 8.13
C ALA A 168 21.40 2.35 8.25
N GLU A 169 21.00 1.93 9.46
CA GLU A 169 20.33 0.64 9.65
C GLU A 169 18.88 0.65 9.11
N ILE A 170 18.18 1.78 9.19
CA ILE A 170 16.86 1.97 8.54
C ILE A 170 17.01 1.85 7.02
N GLU A 171 18.01 2.49 6.41
CA GLU A 171 18.23 2.44 4.96
C GLU A 171 18.57 1.03 4.48
N LYS A 172 19.40 0.30 5.22
CA LYS A 172 19.73 -1.10 4.96
C LYS A 172 18.51 -2.02 5.11
N SER A 173 17.68 -1.80 6.11
CA SER A 173 16.41 -2.51 6.29
C SER A 173 15.47 -2.24 5.11
N GLN A 174 15.37 -0.99 4.66
CA GLN A 174 14.58 -0.60 3.50
C GLN A 174 15.08 -1.27 2.21
N GLN A 175 16.40 -1.40 2.01
CA GLN A 175 16.97 -2.11 0.87
C GLN A 175 16.63 -3.61 0.89
N ARG A 176 16.73 -4.27 2.05
CA ARG A 176 16.34 -5.68 2.22
C ARG A 176 14.87 -5.91 1.92
N GLU A 177 13.99 -5.07 2.46
CA GLU A 177 12.55 -5.14 2.19
C GLU A 177 12.22 -4.93 0.71
N ARG A 178 12.88 -3.97 0.04
CA ARG A 178 12.71 -3.77 -1.42
C ARG A 178 13.17 -4.97 -2.23
N ALA A 179 14.30 -5.58 -1.88
CA ALA A 179 14.80 -6.78 -2.55
C ALA A 179 13.82 -7.95 -2.38
N GLY A 180 13.29 -8.15 -1.17
CA GLY A 180 12.25 -9.14 -0.88
C GLY A 180 10.97 -8.89 -1.67
N LEU A 181 10.51 -7.64 -1.74
CA LEU A 181 9.32 -7.25 -2.49
C LEU A 181 9.43 -7.59 -3.98
N VAL A 182 10.57 -7.30 -4.62
CA VAL A 182 10.79 -7.64 -6.04
C VAL A 182 10.71 -9.16 -6.25
N GLU A 183 11.23 -9.95 -5.31
CA GLU A 183 11.16 -11.40 -5.41
C GLU A 183 9.73 -11.93 -5.27
N GLN A 184 8.93 -11.38 -4.35
CA GLN A 184 7.52 -11.74 -4.23
C GLN A 184 6.70 -11.32 -5.46
N GLN A 185 7.01 -10.16 -6.06
CA GLN A 185 6.38 -9.72 -7.32
C GLN A 185 6.67 -10.69 -8.48
N LYS A 186 7.91 -11.20 -8.58
CA LYS A 186 8.25 -12.22 -9.58
C LYS A 186 7.49 -13.52 -9.35
N LYS A 187 7.40 -14.00 -8.10
CA LYS A 187 6.61 -15.20 -7.74
C LYS A 187 5.16 -15.02 -8.15
N ARG A 188 4.54 -13.90 -7.77
CA ARG A 188 3.18 -13.53 -8.15
C ARG A 188 2.99 -13.54 -9.67
N GLN A 189 3.90 -12.93 -10.43
CA GLN A 189 3.83 -12.90 -11.89
C GLN A 189 3.92 -14.30 -12.50
N ALA A 190 4.78 -15.16 -11.98
CA ALA A 190 4.91 -16.55 -12.41
C ALA A 190 3.62 -17.36 -12.16
N VAL A 191 2.99 -17.19 -10.99
CA VAL A 191 1.71 -17.84 -10.65
C VAL A 191 0.59 -17.36 -11.58
N LEU A 192 0.48 -16.04 -11.79
CA LEU A 192 -0.51 -15.47 -12.71
C LEU A 192 -0.31 -15.93 -14.16
N ALA A 193 0.94 -16.06 -14.62
CA ALA A 193 1.24 -16.57 -15.95
C ALA A 193 0.76 -18.02 -16.12
N ARG A 194 1.12 -18.90 -15.17
CA ARG A 194 0.67 -20.30 -15.14
C ARG A 194 -0.86 -20.42 -15.13
N LEU A 195 -1.54 -19.63 -14.28
CA LEU A 195 -3.01 -19.57 -14.23
C LEU A 195 -3.60 -19.12 -15.57
N SER A 196 -3.03 -18.08 -16.20
CA SER A 196 -3.53 -17.55 -17.46
C SER A 196 -3.44 -18.59 -18.59
N ASP A 197 -2.35 -19.35 -18.66
CA ASP A 197 -2.15 -20.37 -19.68
C ASP A 197 -3.05 -21.58 -19.47
N ARG A 198 -3.28 -21.97 -18.21
CA ARG A 198 -4.26 -22.99 -17.82
C ARG A 198 -5.68 -22.60 -18.23
N ILE A 199 -6.10 -21.36 -17.94
CA ILE A 199 -7.42 -20.84 -18.31
C ILE A 199 -7.60 -20.82 -19.84
N LYS A 200 -6.56 -20.40 -20.60
CA LYS A 200 -6.60 -20.45 -22.07
C LYS A 200 -6.77 -21.89 -22.57
N ALA A 201 -6.04 -22.85 -22.00
CA ALA A 201 -6.16 -24.26 -22.36
C ALA A 201 -7.57 -24.81 -22.07
N GLN A 202 -8.11 -24.55 -20.86
CA GLN A 202 -9.47 -24.95 -20.48
C GLN A 202 -10.55 -24.31 -21.37
N ARG A 203 -10.41 -23.02 -21.73
CA ARG A 203 -11.35 -22.36 -22.66
C ARG A 203 -11.33 -22.99 -24.05
N ARG A 204 -10.16 -23.42 -24.54
CA ARG A 204 -10.04 -24.13 -25.82
C ARG A 204 -10.76 -25.49 -25.76
N GLU A 205 -10.61 -26.21 -24.65
CA GLU A 205 -11.26 -27.51 -24.45
C GLU A 205 -12.77 -27.38 -24.31
N VAL A 206 -13.27 -26.47 -23.48
CA VAL A 206 -14.71 -26.17 -23.37
C VAL A 206 -15.29 -25.72 -24.72
N SER A 207 -14.54 -24.95 -25.51
CA SER A 207 -14.97 -24.56 -26.86
C SER A 207 -15.00 -25.73 -27.84
N LYS A 208 -14.09 -26.70 -27.70
CA LYS A 208 -14.08 -27.95 -28.47
C LYS A 208 -15.28 -28.81 -28.09
N LEU A 209 -15.48 -29.07 -26.80
CA LEU A 209 -16.64 -29.80 -26.27
C LEU A 209 -17.97 -29.15 -26.66
N LYS A 210 -18.12 -27.82 -26.59
CA LYS A 210 -19.32 -27.11 -27.07
C LYS A 210 -19.52 -27.22 -28.59
N ARG A 211 -18.45 -27.31 -29.38
CA ARG A 211 -18.56 -27.55 -30.83
C ARG A 211 -18.97 -28.99 -31.10
N ASP A 212 -18.46 -29.93 -30.33
CA ASP A 212 -18.77 -31.35 -30.45
C ASP A 212 -20.21 -31.62 -29.99
N GLU A 213 -20.65 -31.01 -28.89
CA GLU A 213 -22.06 -30.97 -28.45
C GLU A 213 -22.95 -30.36 -29.53
N LYS A 214 -22.59 -29.21 -30.12
CA LYS A 214 -23.35 -28.63 -31.24
C LYS A 214 -23.36 -29.50 -32.49
N ARG A 215 -22.29 -30.25 -32.76
CA ARG A 215 -22.24 -31.22 -33.88
C ARG A 215 -23.13 -32.42 -33.60
N LEU A 216 -23.11 -32.93 -32.37
CA LEU A 216 -23.97 -34.02 -31.90
C LEU A 216 -25.44 -33.60 -31.92
N ALA A 217 -25.74 -32.41 -31.39
CA ALA A 217 -27.05 -31.80 -31.44
C ALA A 217 -27.52 -31.58 -32.87
N LYS A 218 -26.64 -31.15 -33.80
CA LYS A 218 -26.97 -31.04 -35.23
C LYS A 218 -27.14 -32.39 -35.95
N LEU A 219 -26.46 -33.44 -35.52
CA LEU A 219 -26.65 -34.79 -36.05
C LEU A 219 -28.00 -35.36 -35.59
N ILE A 220 -28.40 -35.06 -34.35
CA ILE A 220 -29.71 -35.39 -33.78
C ILE A 220 -30.82 -34.53 -34.42
N GLU A 221 -30.58 -33.22 -34.61
CA GLU A 221 -31.48 -32.27 -35.28
C GLU A 221 -31.53 -32.49 -36.81
N GLY A 222 -30.54 -33.17 -37.39
CA GLY A 222 -30.56 -33.68 -38.76
C GLY A 222 -31.66 -34.73 -39.00
N LEU A 223 -32.23 -35.29 -37.94
CA LEU A 223 -33.43 -36.14 -37.95
C LEU A 223 -34.73 -35.36 -37.68
N GLY A 224 -34.68 -34.02 -37.59
CA GLY A 224 -35.84 -33.16 -37.39
C GLY A 224 -35.48 -31.67 -37.45
N ARG A 225 -35.68 -31.03 -38.61
CA ARG A 225 -35.57 -29.57 -38.85
C ARG A 225 -36.57 -28.81 -37.94
N ILE A 226 -36.35 -27.63 -37.32
CA ILE A 226 -35.79 -26.32 -37.77
C ILE A 226 -35.65 -25.31 -36.55
N VAL A 227 -34.56 -24.49 -36.51
CA VAL A 227 -34.39 -23.05 -36.06
C VAL A 227 -34.51 -22.72 -34.53
N ALA A 228 -33.76 -21.81 -33.84
CA ALA A 228 -33.08 -20.52 -34.12
C ALA A 228 -31.92 -20.17 -33.13
N LYS A 229 -31.07 -19.18 -33.48
CA LYS A 229 -30.01 -18.56 -32.62
C LYS A 229 -30.41 -17.16 -32.13
N PRO A 230 -29.99 -16.70 -30.93
CA PRO A 230 -29.91 -15.27 -30.64
C PRO A 230 -28.48 -14.70 -30.80
N LYS A 231 -28.40 -13.50 -31.41
CA LYS A 231 -27.22 -12.62 -31.49
C LYS A 231 -27.04 -11.89 -30.16
N ARG A 232 -25.80 -11.85 -29.64
CA ARG A 232 -25.39 -10.91 -28.57
C ARG A 232 -24.95 -9.59 -29.20
N ALA A 233 -25.53 -8.48 -28.75
CA ALA A 233 -25.13 -7.13 -29.11
C ALA A 233 -23.86 -6.70 -28.35
N PRO A 234 -22.93 -5.95 -28.97
CA PRO A 234 -21.85 -5.26 -28.26
C PRO A 234 -22.42 -4.01 -27.55
N GLN A 235 -22.22 -3.93 -26.23
CA GLN A 235 -22.59 -2.74 -25.46
C GLN A 235 -21.62 -1.60 -25.78
N ALA A 236 -22.20 -0.46 -26.16
CA ALA A 236 -21.51 0.78 -26.48
C ALA A 236 -20.79 1.34 -25.24
N LYS A 237 -19.51 1.69 -25.42
CA LYS A 237 -18.72 2.44 -24.44
C LYS A 237 -19.26 3.88 -24.39
N GLY A 238 -20.00 4.21 -23.33
CA GLY A 238 -20.30 5.61 -23.00
C GLY A 238 -19.03 6.38 -22.60
N PRO A 239 -19.09 7.72 -22.48
CA PRO A 239 -17.95 8.53 -22.09
C PRO A 239 -17.42 8.09 -20.72
N ALA A 240 -16.10 7.93 -20.63
CA ALA A 240 -15.41 7.52 -19.42
C ALA A 240 -15.56 8.61 -18.35
N LEU A 241 -16.27 8.31 -17.25
CA LEU A 241 -16.32 9.22 -16.10
C LEU A 241 -15.00 9.10 -15.33
N ARG A 242 -14.31 10.23 -15.17
CA ARG A 242 -13.06 10.35 -14.42
C ARG A 242 -13.34 11.01 -13.08
N ASN A 243 -12.75 10.47 -12.01
CA ASN A 243 -12.81 11.03 -10.67
C ASN A 243 -11.46 11.67 -10.32
N GLU A 244 -11.46 12.98 -10.07
CA GLU A 244 -10.24 13.72 -9.70
C GLU A 244 -10.20 14.11 -8.22
N ARG A 245 -11.31 14.00 -7.48
CA ARG A 245 -11.35 14.31 -6.03
C ARG A 245 -11.37 13.04 -5.16
N THR A 246 -10.68 13.09 -4.03
CA THR A 246 -10.71 12.04 -3.00
C THR A 246 -11.20 12.61 -1.67
N PRO A 247 -11.71 11.77 -0.75
CA PRO A 247 -12.17 12.21 0.56
C PRO A 247 -11.11 13.03 1.29
N ASP A 248 -11.55 14.06 2.00
CA ASP A 248 -10.75 14.90 2.88
C ASP A 248 -11.30 14.83 4.32
N ALA A 249 -10.61 15.45 5.27
CA ALA A 249 -10.99 15.41 6.68
C ALA A 249 -12.23 16.25 7.03
N SER A 250 -12.88 16.92 6.06
CA SER A 250 -13.99 17.85 6.31
C SER A 250 -15.29 17.18 6.74
N LEU A 251 -15.41 15.86 6.55
CA LEU A 251 -16.61 15.06 6.88
C LEU A 251 -16.55 14.46 8.30
N ALA A 252 -15.70 15.00 9.18
CA ALA A 252 -15.57 14.51 10.55
C ALA A 252 -16.75 15.01 11.42
N GLY A 253 -17.60 14.11 11.90
CA GLY A 253 -18.63 14.38 12.93
C GLY A 253 -20.09 14.25 12.50
N ASP A 254 -20.38 14.01 11.21
CA ASP A 254 -21.75 13.76 10.72
C ASP A 254 -22.09 12.26 10.72
N ASP A 255 -23.35 11.91 11.02
CA ASP A 255 -23.87 10.55 10.86
C ASP A 255 -23.76 10.10 9.39
N PHE A 256 -23.32 8.86 9.15
CA PHE A 256 -23.05 8.37 7.79
C PHE A 256 -24.27 8.51 6.86
N ALA A 257 -25.48 8.27 7.37
CA ALA A 257 -26.72 8.41 6.61
C ALA A 257 -26.93 9.83 6.02
N ARG A 258 -26.44 10.87 6.71
CA ARG A 258 -26.55 12.28 6.27
C ARG A 258 -25.54 12.66 5.20
N LEU A 259 -24.52 11.82 4.97
CA LEU A 259 -23.48 12.04 3.97
C LEU A 259 -23.89 11.63 2.54
N LYS A 260 -25.11 11.10 2.36
CA LYS A 260 -25.63 10.74 1.04
C LYS A 260 -25.62 11.92 0.07
N GLY A 261 -24.91 11.76 -1.04
CA GLY A 261 -24.75 12.80 -2.07
C GLY A 261 -23.68 13.85 -1.73
N ARG A 262 -22.87 13.63 -0.68
CA ARG A 262 -21.75 14.50 -0.27
C ARG A 262 -20.40 13.78 -0.26
N LEU A 263 -20.39 12.45 -0.36
CA LEU A 263 -19.16 11.66 -0.32
C LEU A 263 -18.31 11.90 -1.59
N SER A 264 -17.02 11.60 -1.48
CA SER A 264 -16.12 11.51 -2.63
C SER A 264 -15.69 10.06 -2.85
N LEU A 265 -15.38 9.69 -4.09
CA LEU A 265 -14.86 8.35 -4.37
C LEU A 265 -13.47 8.15 -3.72
N PRO A 266 -13.19 6.96 -3.18
CA PRO A 266 -12.02 6.70 -2.34
C PRO A 266 -10.66 6.76 -3.04
N ALA A 267 -10.63 6.72 -4.37
CA ALA A 267 -9.41 6.83 -5.17
C ALA A 267 -9.66 7.67 -6.43
N ARG A 268 -8.62 8.36 -6.91
CA ARG A 268 -8.63 9.05 -8.21
C ARG A 268 -8.51 8.03 -9.33
N GLY A 269 -9.27 8.19 -10.40
CA GLY A 269 -9.22 7.23 -11.51
C GLY A 269 -10.41 7.28 -12.45
N GLU A 270 -10.45 6.35 -13.39
CA GLU A 270 -11.52 6.20 -14.37
C GLU A 270 -12.53 5.15 -13.88
N LEU A 271 -13.82 5.48 -13.93
CA LEU A 271 -14.89 4.54 -13.59
C LEU A 271 -15.09 3.53 -14.72
N ALA A 272 -14.53 2.33 -14.54
CA ALA A 272 -14.50 1.29 -15.54
C ALA A 272 -15.70 0.33 -15.47
N ASN A 273 -16.22 0.02 -14.28
CA ASN A 273 -17.46 -0.75 -14.09
C ASN A 273 -18.38 -0.05 -13.09
N ARG A 274 -19.70 -0.28 -13.24
CA ARG A 274 -20.74 0.36 -12.42
C ARG A 274 -21.62 -0.67 -11.74
N PHE A 275 -22.27 -0.25 -10.66
CA PHE A 275 -23.26 -1.04 -9.96
C PHE A 275 -24.36 -1.52 -10.91
N GLY A 276 -24.78 -2.78 -10.78
CA GLY A 276 -25.88 -3.36 -11.56
C GLY A 276 -25.53 -3.81 -12.98
N THR A 277 -24.33 -3.56 -13.51
CA THR A 277 -23.95 -4.04 -14.85
C THR A 277 -23.61 -5.54 -14.81
N PRO A 278 -23.82 -6.30 -15.90
CA PRO A 278 -23.49 -7.73 -15.95
C PRO A 278 -21.97 -7.96 -15.96
N ARG A 279 -21.47 -8.92 -15.17
CA ARG A 279 -20.06 -9.29 -15.13
C ARG A 279 -19.70 -10.17 -16.35
N GLN A 280 -18.51 -9.97 -16.91
CA GLN A 280 -18.07 -10.69 -18.12
C GLN A 280 -17.94 -12.21 -17.94
N GLU A 281 -17.78 -12.69 -16.70
CA GLU A 281 -17.65 -14.10 -16.34
C GLU A 281 -18.99 -14.86 -16.23
N GLY A 282 -20.13 -14.16 -16.36
CA GLY A 282 -21.46 -14.76 -16.45
C GLY A 282 -22.29 -14.70 -15.15
N GLY A 283 -23.60 -14.51 -15.32
CA GLY A 283 -24.65 -14.77 -14.31
C GLY A 283 -24.89 -13.72 -13.22
N THR A 284 -23.88 -12.92 -12.84
CA THR A 284 -24.01 -12.00 -11.69
C THR A 284 -23.75 -10.54 -12.09
N THR A 285 -24.51 -9.61 -11.50
CA THR A 285 -24.29 -8.17 -11.65
C THR A 285 -23.20 -7.65 -10.70
N TRP A 286 -22.53 -6.56 -11.08
CA TRP A 286 -21.61 -5.86 -10.19
C TRP A 286 -22.37 -5.31 -8.97
N LYS A 287 -21.89 -5.61 -7.76
CA LYS A 287 -22.44 -5.12 -6.48
C LYS A 287 -21.80 -3.81 -6.01
N GLY A 288 -20.89 -3.26 -6.80
CA GLY A 288 -20.15 -2.04 -6.52
C GLY A 288 -19.65 -1.41 -7.81
N VAL A 289 -18.63 -0.56 -7.69
CA VAL A 289 -17.96 0.12 -8.79
C VAL A 289 -16.51 -0.33 -8.90
N PHE A 290 -15.94 -0.25 -10.09
CA PHE A 290 -14.51 -0.48 -10.32
C PHE A 290 -13.85 0.80 -10.82
N ILE A 291 -12.87 1.29 -10.09
CA ILE A 291 -12.16 2.54 -10.37
C ILE A 291 -10.75 2.18 -10.84
N ARG A 292 -10.50 2.33 -12.15
CA ARG A 292 -9.18 2.09 -12.75
C ARG A 292 -8.23 3.21 -12.34
N ALA A 293 -7.13 2.84 -11.71
CA ALA A 293 -6.11 3.77 -11.22
C ALA A 293 -4.73 3.11 -11.26
N ALA A 294 -3.67 3.92 -11.18
CA ALA A 294 -2.31 3.40 -11.16
C ALA A 294 -2.04 2.57 -9.89
N ASN A 295 -1.21 1.53 -10.00
CA ASN A 295 -0.79 0.74 -8.83
C ASN A 295 -0.09 1.67 -7.83
N GLY A 296 -0.37 1.50 -6.55
CA GLY A 296 0.19 2.33 -5.47
C GLY A 296 -0.59 3.62 -5.20
N THR A 297 -1.60 3.97 -6.01
CA THR A 297 -2.47 5.13 -5.72
C THR A 297 -3.12 4.96 -4.36
N GLU A 298 -3.11 6.00 -3.52
CA GLU A 298 -3.74 5.91 -2.19
C GLU A 298 -5.26 5.70 -2.28
N VAL A 299 -5.74 4.76 -1.48
CA VAL A 299 -7.16 4.51 -1.22
C VAL A 299 -7.49 5.13 0.13
N LYS A 300 -8.45 6.06 0.13
CA LYS A 300 -8.85 6.82 1.31
C LYS A 300 -10.21 6.38 1.85
N ALA A 301 -10.34 6.37 3.17
CA ALA A 301 -11.63 6.16 3.82
C ALA A 301 -12.61 7.27 3.43
N ILE A 302 -13.82 6.89 3.04
CA ILE A 302 -14.84 7.84 2.56
C ILE A 302 -15.49 8.65 3.68
N ALA A 303 -15.46 8.12 4.90
CA ALA A 303 -16.11 8.64 6.10
C ALA A 303 -15.37 8.08 7.33
N PRO A 304 -15.51 8.70 8.52
CA PRO A 304 -14.96 8.13 9.74
C PRO A 304 -15.59 6.78 10.08
N GLY A 305 -14.87 5.90 10.75
CA GLY A 305 -15.35 4.57 11.10
C GLY A 305 -14.31 3.70 11.79
N ARG A 306 -14.54 2.39 11.79
CA ARG A 306 -13.62 1.38 12.32
C ARG A 306 -13.40 0.26 11.31
N ILE A 307 -12.17 -0.21 11.16
CA ILE A 307 -11.87 -1.36 10.32
C ILE A 307 -12.42 -2.63 10.98
N VAL A 308 -13.31 -3.33 10.29
CA VAL A 308 -13.90 -4.61 10.74
C VAL A 308 -13.35 -5.81 9.99
N PHE A 309 -12.69 -5.59 8.85
CA PHE A 309 -11.98 -6.63 8.09
C PHE A 309 -10.77 -6.01 7.39
N ALA A 310 -9.62 -6.68 7.43
CA ALA A 310 -8.39 -6.26 6.75
C ALA A 310 -7.52 -7.47 6.47
N ASP A 311 -7.89 -8.24 5.45
CA ASP A 311 -7.17 -9.47 5.05
C ASP A 311 -7.39 -9.77 3.56
N TRP A 312 -6.68 -10.77 3.04
CA TRP A 312 -6.87 -11.29 1.71
C TRP A 312 -8.13 -12.18 1.64
N LEU A 313 -8.99 -11.90 0.66
CA LEU A 313 -10.18 -12.68 0.38
C LEU A 313 -10.20 -13.12 -1.09
N ARG A 314 -10.45 -14.41 -1.32
CA ARG A 314 -10.50 -14.98 -2.67
C ARG A 314 -11.50 -14.23 -3.56
N GLY A 315 -11.02 -13.76 -4.71
CA GLY A 315 -11.81 -13.01 -5.69
C GLY A 315 -11.94 -11.50 -5.41
N PHE A 316 -11.52 -11.05 -4.22
CA PHE A 316 -11.43 -9.62 -3.86
C PHE A 316 -9.99 -9.18 -3.53
N GLY A 317 -9.04 -10.12 -3.44
CA GLY A 317 -7.67 -9.82 -3.08
C GLY A 317 -7.57 -9.25 -1.67
N ASN A 318 -6.60 -8.37 -1.44
CA ASN A 318 -6.49 -7.64 -0.19
C ASN A 318 -7.71 -6.73 -0.02
N LEU A 319 -8.50 -7.01 1.00
CA LEU A 319 -9.81 -6.42 1.25
C LEU A 319 -9.80 -5.69 2.60
N ALA A 320 -10.22 -4.43 2.58
CA ALA A 320 -10.56 -3.69 3.79
C ALA A 320 -12.06 -3.44 3.85
N ILE A 321 -12.66 -3.59 5.03
CA ILE A 321 -14.05 -3.22 5.29
C ILE A 321 -14.06 -2.25 6.48
N VAL A 322 -14.67 -1.08 6.27
CA VAL A 322 -14.87 -0.07 7.31
C VAL A 322 -16.34 -0.06 7.71
N ASP A 323 -16.59 -0.17 9.01
CA ASP A 323 -17.89 0.06 9.62
C ASP A 323 -18.03 1.53 10.02
N HIS A 324 -19.10 2.16 9.54
CA HIS A 324 -19.41 3.57 9.77
C HIS A 324 -20.51 3.78 10.81
N GLY A 325 -21.03 2.69 11.42
CA GLY A 325 -22.18 2.74 12.31
C GLY A 325 -23.51 2.52 11.58
N ASP A 326 -24.57 2.26 12.35
CA ASP A 326 -25.95 2.06 11.86
C ASP A 326 -26.10 0.99 10.75
N GLY A 327 -25.18 0.03 10.71
CA GLY A 327 -25.16 -1.03 9.71
C GLY A 327 -24.63 -0.61 8.33
N TYR A 328 -24.01 0.57 8.21
CA TYR A 328 -23.33 1.02 7.00
C TYR A 328 -21.90 0.50 6.94
N LEU A 329 -21.57 -0.21 5.87
CA LEU A 329 -20.23 -0.71 5.61
C LEU A 329 -19.73 -0.17 4.27
N SER A 330 -18.44 0.16 4.21
CA SER A 330 -17.73 0.39 2.96
C SER A 330 -16.66 -0.69 2.76
N VAL A 331 -16.55 -1.16 1.52
CA VAL A 331 -15.72 -2.30 1.14
C VAL A 331 -14.72 -1.85 0.07
N TYR A 332 -13.45 -2.12 0.30
CA TYR A 332 -12.31 -1.72 -0.54
C TYR A 332 -11.53 -2.97 -0.92
N GLY A 333 -11.63 -3.42 -2.16
CA GLY A 333 -10.97 -4.63 -2.65
C GLY A 333 -9.96 -4.38 -3.76
N ASN A 334 -9.21 -5.42 -4.11
CA ASN A 334 -8.12 -5.45 -5.09
C ASN A 334 -6.92 -4.59 -4.69
N ASN A 335 -6.76 -4.30 -3.39
CA ASN A 335 -5.68 -3.43 -2.93
C ASN A 335 -4.31 -4.10 -3.11
N GLU A 336 -3.26 -3.33 -3.39
CA GLU A 336 -1.89 -3.86 -3.34
C GLU A 336 -1.48 -4.09 -1.89
N SER A 337 -1.85 -3.18 -0.99
CA SER A 337 -1.45 -3.24 0.42
C SER A 337 -2.47 -2.60 1.32
N LEU A 338 -2.62 -3.17 2.53
CA LEU A 338 -3.49 -2.64 3.58
C LEU A 338 -2.65 -1.91 4.63
N TYR A 339 -3.04 -0.68 4.96
CA TYR A 339 -2.30 0.17 5.91
C TYR A 339 -2.88 0.14 7.32
N LYS A 340 -4.07 -0.46 7.48
CA LYS A 340 -4.80 -0.50 8.74
C LYS A 340 -5.14 -1.94 9.10
N ALA A 341 -5.13 -2.23 10.40
CA ALA A 341 -5.51 -3.52 10.97
C ALA A 341 -6.96 -3.50 11.48
N VAL A 342 -7.53 -4.69 11.65
CA VAL A 342 -8.85 -4.87 12.26
C VAL A 342 -8.90 -4.21 13.64
N GLY A 343 -10.01 -3.53 13.92
CA GLY A 343 -10.25 -2.79 15.15
C GLY A 343 -9.69 -1.37 15.16
N GLN A 344 -8.83 -0.96 14.21
CA GLN A 344 -8.31 0.40 14.19
C GLN A 344 -9.39 1.43 13.77
N PRO A 345 -9.47 2.60 14.44
CA PRO A 345 -10.31 3.70 13.97
C PRO A 345 -9.70 4.32 12.71
N VAL A 346 -10.57 4.84 11.85
CA VAL A 346 -10.20 5.55 10.63
C VAL A 346 -10.96 6.87 10.53
N LYS A 347 -10.28 7.91 10.06
CA LYS A 347 -10.89 9.22 9.78
C LYS A 347 -11.29 9.31 8.32
N ALA A 348 -12.25 10.18 7.99
CA ALA A 348 -12.52 10.54 6.60
C ALA A 348 -11.24 11.09 5.93
N GLY A 349 -10.96 10.66 4.71
CA GLY A 349 -9.78 11.07 3.96
C GLY A 349 -8.47 10.40 4.37
N GLU A 350 -8.46 9.58 5.42
CA GLU A 350 -7.27 8.85 5.84
C GLU A 350 -6.93 7.75 4.84
N ALA A 351 -5.65 7.62 4.47
CA ALA A 351 -5.18 6.55 3.59
C ALA A 351 -5.21 5.19 4.31
N ILE A 352 -6.06 4.28 3.84
CA ILE A 352 -6.29 2.96 4.45
C ILE A 352 -5.66 1.81 3.66
N ALA A 353 -5.40 2.01 2.36
CA ALA A 353 -4.80 1.01 1.48
C ALA A 353 -4.16 1.68 0.24
N SER A 354 -3.48 0.89 -0.59
CA SER A 354 -3.08 1.28 -1.95
C SER A 354 -3.84 0.49 -3.01
N VAL A 355 -4.14 1.14 -4.13
CA VAL A 355 -4.70 0.48 -5.32
C VAL A 355 -3.71 -0.56 -5.85
N GLY A 356 -4.21 -1.73 -6.19
CA GLY A 356 -3.45 -2.78 -6.85
C GLY A 356 -4.31 -3.55 -7.84
N ASN A 357 -3.93 -4.80 -8.04
CA ASN A 357 -4.70 -5.77 -8.81
C ASN A 357 -4.73 -7.12 -8.10
N SER A 358 -4.71 -7.12 -6.77
CA SER A 358 -4.74 -8.35 -5.98
C SER A 358 -6.05 -9.13 -6.21
N GLY A 359 -6.04 -10.42 -5.86
CA GLY A 359 -7.15 -11.33 -6.10
C GLY A 359 -7.26 -11.82 -7.54
N GLY A 360 -6.19 -11.65 -8.34
CA GLY A 360 -6.11 -12.16 -9.71
C GLY A 360 -6.84 -11.32 -10.75
N ASN A 361 -7.09 -10.04 -10.48
CA ASN A 361 -7.71 -9.16 -11.48
C ASN A 361 -6.70 -8.76 -12.58
N PRO A 362 -7.10 -8.81 -13.86
CA PRO A 362 -6.20 -8.45 -14.97
C PRO A 362 -6.01 -6.93 -15.10
N GLU A 363 -6.94 -6.14 -14.55
CA GLU A 363 -6.85 -4.67 -14.54
C GLU A 363 -6.46 -4.17 -13.14
N THR A 364 -5.57 -3.17 -13.11
CA THR A 364 -5.24 -2.42 -11.89
C THR A 364 -6.33 -1.40 -11.58
N GLY A 365 -6.84 -1.46 -10.36
CA GLY A 365 -7.92 -0.59 -9.92
C GLY A 365 -8.54 -1.03 -8.62
N LEU A 366 -9.36 -0.16 -8.06
CA LEU A 366 -10.05 -0.37 -6.79
C LEU A 366 -11.44 -0.94 -7.04
N TYR A 367 -11.77 -2.05 -6.38
CA TYR A 367 -13.15 -2.47 -6.20
C TYR A 367 -13.74 -1.74 -5.00
N PHE A 368 -14.83 -1.00 -5.19
CA PHE A 368 -15.48 -0.25 -4.13
C PHE A 368 -16.97 -0.58 -4.05
N GLU A 369 -17.45 -0.88 -2.85
CA GLU A 369 -18.84 -1.21 -2.57
C GLU A 369 -19.32 -0.54 -1.28
N LEU A 370 -20.58 -0.13 -1.27
CA LEU A 370 -21.29 0.33 -0.08
C LEU A 370 -22.35 -0.69 0.28
N ARG A 371 -22.55 -0.91 1.59
CA ARG A 371 -23.61 -1.75 2.10
C ARG A 371 -24.36 -1.06 3.22
N HIS A 372 -25.63 -1.41 3.34
CA HIS A 372 -26.45 -1.06 4.49
C HIS A 372 -27.25 -2.30 4.89
N LEU A 373 -27.11 -2.73 6.15
CA LEU A 373 -27.76 -3.94 6.69
C LEU A 373 -27.53 -5.18 5.81
N GLY A 374 -26.29 -5.32 5.31
CA GLY A 374 -25.87 -6.44 4.47
C GLY A 374 -26.24 -6.36 2.99
N GLN A 375 -27.10 -5.41 2.59
CA GLN A 375 -27.50 -5.23 1.19
C GLN A 375 -26.59 -4.23 0.47
N PRO A 376 -26.15 -4.52 -0.77
CA PRO A 376 -25.29 -3.62 -1.52
C PRO A 376 -26.08 -2.42 -2.04
N LEU A 377 -25.51 -1.23 -1.87
CA LEU A 377 -26.05 0.05 -2.34
C LEU A 377 -25.26 0.53 -3.55
N ASP A 378 -25.92 1.25 -4.45
CA ASP A 378 -25.26 1.93 -5.56
C ASP A 378 -24.37 3.09 -5.03
N PRO A 379 -23.03 2.97 -5.09
CA PRO A 379 -22.14 3.99 -4.52
C PRO A 379 -22.23 5.33 -5.25
N LEU A 380 -22.62 5.33 -6.54
CA LEU A 380 -22.71 6.55 -7.34
C LEU A 380 -23.85 7.47 -6.89
N LYS A 381 -24.84 6.95 -6.15
CA LYS A 381 -25.90 7.77 -5.54
C LYS A 381 -25.46 8.48 -4.26
N TRP A 382 -24.30 8.10 -3.73
CA TRP A 382 -23.76 8.64 -2.48
C TRP A 382 -22.61 9.62 -2.70
N VAL A 383 -21.91 9.49 -3.83
CA VAL A 383 -20.74 10.31 -4.16
C VAL A 383 -21.07 11.44 -5.11
N ILE A 384 -20.31 12.53 -5.02
CA ILE A 384 -20.26 13.59 -6.01
C ILE A 384 -19.08 13.30 -6.94
N LEU A 385 -19.37 13.11 -8.23
CA LEU A 385 -18.35 13.06 -9.28
C LEU A 385 -18.10 14.48 -9.77
N ARG A 386 -16.84 14.94 -9.71
CA ARG A 386 -16.39 16.20 -10.28
C ARG A 386 -15.05 16.04 -10.95
#